data_AF-A0A7C0ZXB2-F1
#
_entry.id   AF-A0A7C0ZXB2-F1
#
_cell.length_a   1.000
_cell.length_b   1.000
_cell.length_c   1.000
_cell.angle_alpha   90.00
_cell.angle_beta   90.00
_cell.angle_gamma   90.00
#
_symmetry.space_group_name_H-M   'P 1'
#
loop_
_entity.id
_entity.type
_entity.pdbx_description
1 polymer ?
#
loop_
_entity_poly.entity_id
_entity_poly.type
_entity_poly.pdbx_seq_one_letter_code
_entity_poly.pdbx_strand_id
1 'polypeptide(L)'
;MNLSKRVLKELYYNMVLIRDFEDMVDKYAKKGYIPGFIHLSTGQEACQAGVMLTLKETDYKFPDHRSHGVCLLSGTPKEKVLAEIFAKKTGISGGRGGSMHILDIKCRNMGFNAIQGANMVTCLGTAFTSQYNNTQDVTAVFCGDGTIGRGEVHEGMNIAAKWKLPIIYVLVNNEYAISTRVESVHSYPKNLSDRAWGYCIPNEVIDGNDVIAVYEASS
;
A
#
# COMPACT_ATOMS: atom_id res chain seq x y z
N MET A 1 -23.76 -3.41 -0.71
CA MET A 1 -24.41 -3.41 -2.05
C MET A 1 -24.28 -4.80 -2.67
N ASN A 2 -25.11 -5.18 -3.65
CA ASN A 2 -24.84 -6.41 -4.41
C ASN A 2 -23.77 -6.13 -5.48
N LEU A 3 -22.52 -6.52 -5.21
CA LEU A 3 -21.43 -6.42 -6.17
C LEU A 3 -21.72 -7.29 -7.40
N SER A 4 -21.32 -6.80 -8.57
CA SER A 4 -21.49 -7.57 -9.81
C SER A 4 -20.62 -8.83 -9.79
N LYS A 5 -21.08 -9.90 -10.47
CA LYS A 5 -20.29 -11.13 -10.65
C LYS A 5 -18.91 -10.86 -11.28
N ARG A 6 -18.78 -9.81 -12.08
CA ARG A 6 -17.49 -9.39 -12.66
C ARG A 6 -16.54 -8.89 -11.57
N VAL A 7 -16.99 -7.96 -10.74
CA VAL A 7 -16.19 -7.39 -9.63
C VAL A 7 -15.75 -8.49 -8.67
N LEU A 8 -16.66 -9.39 -8.28
CA LEU A 8 -16.32 -10.51 -7.39
C LEU A 8 -15.25 -11.44 -7.97
N LYS A 9 -15.32 -11.74 -9.28
CA LYS A 9 -14.29 -12.55 -9.95
C LYS A 9 -12.94 -11.85 -10.00
N GLU A 10 -12.95 -10.53 -10.19
CA GLU A 10 -11.73 -9.72 -10.29
C GLU A 10 -11.04 -9.58 -8.92
N LEU A 11 -11.82 -9.34 -7.86
CA LEU A 11 -11.33 -9.39 -6.47
C LEU A 11 -10.71 -10.75 -6.14
N TYR A 12 -11.41 -11.84 -6.45
CA TYR A 12 -10.90 -13.19 -6.22
C TYR A 12 -9.61 -13.45 -7.00
N TYR A 13 -9.60 -13.13 -8.29
CA TYR A 13 -8.40 -13.29 -9.14
C TYR A 13 -7.21 -12.50 -8.58
N ASN A 14 -7.42 -11.25 -8.19
CA ASN A 14 -6.37 -10.41 -7.63
C ASN A 14 -5.83 -10.97 -6.32
N MET A 15 -6.69 -11.45 -5.40
CA MET A 15 -6.22 -12.06 -4.16
C MET A 15 -5.38 -13.33 -4.41
N VAL A 16 -5.84 -14.22 -5.29
CA VAL A 16 -5.11 -15.45 -5.65
C VAL A 16 -3.79 -15.11 -6.33
N LEU A 17 -3.78 -14.15 -7.25
CA LEU A 17 -2.56 -13.67 -7.89
C LEU A 17 -1.53 -13.17 -6.88
N ILE A 18 -1.96 -12.37 -5.88
CA ILE A 18 -1.07 -11.86 -4.83
C ILE A 18 -0.54 -13.04 -3.99
N ARG A 19 -1.41 -13.93 -3.52
CA ARG A 19 -1.01 -15.12 -2.73
C ARG A 19 0.03 -15.96 -3.48
N ASP A 20 -0.26 -16.33 -4.73
CA ASP A 20 0.63 -17.17 -5.53
C ASP A 20 1.99 -16.49 -5.80
N PHE A 21 1.96 -15.17 -6.01
CA PHE A 21 3.18 -14.39 -6.19
C PHE A 21 4.03 -14.36 -4.91
N GLU A 22 3.43 -14.07 -3.77
CA GLU A 22 4.09 -14.02 -2.46
C GLU A 22 4.69 -15.38 -2.08
N ASP A 23 3.94 -16.48 -2.27
CA ASP A 23 4.41 -17.83 -2.00
C ASP A 23 5.58 -18.23 -2.92
N MET A 24 5.56 -17.75 -4.17
CA MET A 24 6.67 -17.93 -5.09
C MET A 24 7.91 -17.13 -4.67
N VAL A 25 7.74 -15.85 -4.29
CA VAL A 25 8.84 -15.01 -3.77
C VAL A 25 9.45 -15.66 -2.54
N ASP A 26 8.65 -16.11 -1.57
CA ASP A 26 9.10 -16.82 -0.37
C ASP A 26 9.94 -18.07 -0.72
N LYS A 27 9.41 -18.91 -1.61
CA LYS A 27 10.07 -20.14 -2.06
C LYS A 27 11.45 -19.88 -2.66
N TYR A 28 11.60 -18.83 -3.48
CA TYR A 28 12.88 -18.51 -4.12
C TYR A 28 13.83 -17.73 -3.22
N ALA A 29 13.31 -16.90 -2.31
CA ALA A 29 14.10 -16.26 -1.27
C ALA A 29 14.73 -17.29 -0.33
N LYS A 30 13.97 -18.29 0.13
CA LYS A 30 14.48 -19.41 0.96
C LYS A 30 15.58 -20.22 0.27
N LYS A 31 15.60 -20.22 -1.06
CA LYS A 31 16.64 -20.88 -1.87
C LYS A 31 17.84 -19.97 -2.17
N GLY A 32 17.84 -18.72 -1.70
CA GLY A 32 18.92 -17.76 -1.90
C GLY A 32 18.95 -17.08 -3.28
N TYR A 33 17.87 -17.16 -4.07
CA TYR A 33 17.83 -16.54 -5.40
C TYR A 33 17.48 -15.05 -5.37
N ILE A 34 16.86 -14.57 -4.29
CA ILE A 34 16.44 -13.19 -4.12
C ILE A 34 17.39 -12.54 -3.11
N PRO A 35 18.08 -11.44 -3.47
CA PRO A 35 19.00 -10.78 -2.57
C PRO A 35 18.27 -9.92 -1.52
N GLY A 36 18.87 -9.85 -0.33
CA GLY A 36 18.39 -8.98 0.74
C GLY A 36 17.17 -9.52 1.49
N PHE A 37 16.50 -8.62 2.22
CA PHE A 37 15.30 -8.96 2.97
C PHE A 37 14.06 -8.89 2.10
N ILE A 38 13.16 -9.85 2.29
CA ILE A 38 11.82 -9.85 1.72
C ILE A 38 10.80 -9.62 2.82
N HIS A 39 9.77 -8.84 2.52
CA HIS A 39 8.65 -8.58 3.41
C HIS A 39 7.39 -8.98 2.67
N LEU A 40 6.86 -10.13 3.02
CA LEU A 40 5.68 -10.69 2.36
C LEU A 40 4.42 -10.08 2.95
N SER A 41 3.39 -9.92 2.12
CA SER A 41 2.03 -9.55 2.54
C SER A 41 1.09 -10.73 2.69
N THR A 42 1.62 -11.93 2.92
CA THR A 42 0.83 -13.14 3.18
C THR A 42 -0.22 -12.88 4.27
N GLY A 43 -1.51 -12.95 3.89
CA GLY A 43 -2.65 -12.70 4.76
C GLY A 43 -3.21 -11.26 4.69
N GLN A 44 -2.71 -10.44 3.76
CA GLN A 44 -3.15 -9.05 3.54
C GLN A 44 -3.62 -8.84 2.09
N GLU A 45 -3.95 -9.91 1.38
CA GLU A 45 -4.32 -9.88 -0.04
C GLU A 45 -5.62 -9.14 -0.27
N ALA A 46 -6.61 -9.36 0.61
CA ALA A 46 -7.93 -8.75 0.52
C ALA A 46 -7.85 -7.23 0.60
N CYS A 47 -7.05 -6.68 1.53
CA CYS A 47 -6.81 -5.25 1.64
C CYS A 47 -6.25 -4.66 0.33
N GLN A 48 -5.18 -5.25 -0.21
CA GLN A 48 -4.55 -4.76 -1.44
C GLN A 48 -5.45 -4.93 -2.66
N ALA A 49 -6.09 -6.08 -2.82
CA ALA A 49 -6.99 -6.36 -3.95
C ALA A 49 -8.24 -5.47 -3.94
N GLY A 50 -8.83 -5.26 -2.77
CA GLY A 50 -10.02 -4.44 -2.58
C GLY A 50 -9.75 -2.98 -2.91
N VAL A 51 -8.72 -2.38 -2.29
CA VAL A 51 -8.35 -0.98 -2.55
C VAL A 51 -7.93 -0.79 -4.01
N MET A 52 -7.05 -1.65 -4.53
CA MET A 52 -6.51 -1.44 -5.88
C MET A 52 -7.57 -1.54 -6.99
N LEU A 53 -8.66 -2.27 -6.75
CA LEU A 53 -9.74 -2.37 -7.74
C LEU A 53 -10.61 -1.10 -7.81
N THR A 54 -10.61 -0.26 -6.76
CA THR A 54 -11.38 1.01 -6.76
C THR A 54 -10.59 2.17 -7.34
N LEU A 55 -9.26 2.07 -7.33
CA LEU A 55 -8.37 3.11 -7.88
C LEU A 55 -8.38 3.14 -9.41
N LYS A 56 -8.38 4.34 -9.97
CA LYS A 56 -8.17 4.60 -11.39
C LYS A 56 -6.71 4.39 -11.75
N GLU A 57 -6.44 4.17 -13.03
CA GLU A 57 -5.07 4.16 -13.56
C GLU A 57 -4.34 5.48 -13.28
N THR A 58 -5.09 6.60 -13.25
CA THR A 58 -4.57 7.93 -12.95
C THR A 58 -4.39 8.21 -11.45
N ASP A 59 -4.83 7.36 -10.53
CA ASP A 59 -4.54 7.60 -9.12
C ASP A 59 -3.08 7.32 -8.79
N TYR A 60 -2.51 8.05 -7.83
CA TYR A 60 -1.16 7.79 -7.35
C TYR A 60 -1.18 6.70 -6.26
N LYS A 61 -0.24 5.76 -6.33
CA LYS A 61 -0.13 4.65 -5.37
C LYS A 61 1.22 4.71 -4.67
N PHE A 62 1.19 4.81 -3.36
CA PHE A 62 2.35 4.67 -2.48
C PHE A 62 2.21 3.34 -1.73
N PRO A 63 2.74 2.23 -2.29
CA PRO A 63 2.80 0.96 -1.57
C PRO A 63 3.64 1.09 -0.29
N ASP A 64 3.35 0.24 0.68
CA ASP A 64 4.21 0.03 1.84
C ASP A 64 5.27 -1.07 1.54
N HIS A 65 6.13 -1.37 2.51
CA HIS A 65 7.18 -2.38 2.36
C HIS A 65 6.70 -3.82 2.14
N ARG A 66 5.44 -4.15 2.45
CA ARG A 66 4.85 -5.48 2.25
C ARG A 66 3.97 -5.55 1.01
N SER A 67 3.67 -4.42 0.38
CA SER A 67 2.66 -4.31 -0.66
C SER A 67 3.16 -4.70 -2.07
N HIS A 68 3.70 -5.92 -2.25
CA HIS A 68 4.00 -6.45 -3.60
C HIS A 68 2.75 -6.51 -4.46
N GLY A 69 1.60 -6.85 -3.85
CA GLY A 69 0.31 -6.87 -4.55
C GLY A 69 -0.07 -5.52 -5.14
N VAL A 70 0.11 -4.42 -4.40
CA VAL A 70 -0.10 -3.06 -4.92
C VAL A 70 0.77 -2.81 -6.15
N CYS A 71 2.05 -3.18 -6.11
CA CYS A 71 2.96 -3.02 -7.26
C CYS A 71 2.49 -3.83 -8.48
N LEU A 72 2.04 -5.08 -8.27
CA LEU A 72 1.55 -5.97 -9.33
C LEU A 72 0.25 -5.49 -9.97
N LEU A 73 -0.64 -4.89 -9.16
CA LEU A 73 -1.94 -4.41 -9.58
C LEU A 73 -1.90 -2.97 -10.12
N SER A 74 -0.79 -2.24 -9.92
CA SER A 74 -0.65 -0.85 -10.39
C SER A 74 -0.53 -0.72 -11.91
N GLY A 75 -0.40 -1.82 -12.67
CA GLY A 75 -0.22 -1.81 -14.13
C GLY A 75 1.24 -1.95 -14.60
N THR A 76 2.19 -2.02 -13.67
CA THR A 76 3.59 -2.35 -14.00
C THR A 76 3.64 -3.76 -14.61
N PRO A 77 4.33 -3.99 -15.74
CA PRO A 77 4.49 -5.33 -16.31
C PRO A 77 5.03 -6.30 -15.26
N LYS A 78 4.31 -7.39 -15.00
CA LYS A 78 4.57 -8.33 -13.88
C LYS A 78 5.95 -8.96 -13.99
N GLU A 79 6.42 -9.17 -15.22
CA GLU A 79 7.74 -9.72 -15.52
C GLU A 79 8.86 -8.75 -15.11
N LYS A 80 8.61 -7.44 -15.19
CA LYS A 80 9.56 -6.41 -14.73
C LYS A 80 9.55 -6.28 -13.21
N VAL A 81 8.39 -6.40 -12.57
CA VAL A 81 8.28 -6.48 -11.10
C VAL A 81 9.11 -7.67 -10.61
N LEU A 82 8.90 -8.84 -11.22
CA LEU A 82 9.63 -10.05 -10.86
C LEU A 82 11.14 -9.92 -11.13
N ALA A 83 11.52 -9.41 -12.30
CA ALA A 83 12.92 -9.17 -12.64
C ALA A 83 13.59 -8.19 -11.67
N GLU A 84 12.87 -7.18 -11.18
CA GLU A 84 13.37 -6.25 -10.17
C GLU A 84 13.64 -6.96 -8.84
N ILE A 85 12.70 -7.76 -8.34
CA ILE A 85 12.85 -8.55 -7.11
C ILE A 85 14.06 -9.48 -7.19
N PHE A 86 14.27 -10.14 -8.33
CA PHE A 86 15.39 -11.05 -8.56
C PHE A 86 16.70 -10.33 -8.94
N ALA A 87 16.76 -9.00 -8.79
CA ALA A 87 17.89 -8.14 -9.12
C ALA A 87 18.45 -8.37 -10.54
N LYS A 88 17.55 -8.60 -11.50
CA LYS A 88 17.91 -8.75 -12.92
C LYS A 88 17.95 -7.40 -13.60
N LYS A 89 18.86 -7.25 -14.57
CA LYS A 89 19.00 -6.03 -15.39
C LYS A 89 17.70 -5.62 -16.11
N THR A 90 16.79 -6.56 -16.36
CA THR A 90 15.48 -6.33 -17.00
C THR A 90 14.40 -5.85 -16.02
N GLY A 91 14.72 -5.69 -14.74
CA GLY A 91 13.84 -5.10 -13.74
C GLY A 91 13.47 -3.66 -14.08
N ILE A 92 12.35 -3.18 -13.52
CA ILE A 92 11.83 -1.84 -13.82
C ILE A 92 12.83 -0.71 -13.51
N SER A 93 13.68 -0.92 -12.50
CA SER A 93 14.76 -0.02 -12.07
C SER A 93 16.15 -0.62 -12.34
N GLY A 94 16.23 -1.58 -13.25
CA GLY A 94 17.46 -2.29 -13.62
C GLY A 94 17.95 -3.28 -12.56
N GLY A 95 17.08 -3.76 -11.67
CA GLY A 95 17.41 -4.73 -10.63
C GLY A 95 18.12 -4.13 -9.41
N ARG A 96 18.11 -2.80 -9.26
CA ARG A 96 18.79 -2.07 -8.18
C ARG A 96 17.90 -1.82 -6.98
N GLY A 97 16.60 -1.69 -7.20
CA GLY A 97 15.61 -1.48 -6.16
C GLY A 97 15.25 -2.76 -5.42
N GLY A 98 15.37 -3.91 -6.09
CA GLY A 98 15.09 -5.20 -5.48
C GLY A 98 13.64 -5.35 -5.05
N SER A 99 13.41 -6.19 -4.05
CA SER A 99 12.11 -6.30 -3.39
C SER A 99 11.66 -5.00 -2.72
N MET A 100 12.57 -4.04 -2.50
CA MET A 100 12.31 -2.90 -1.63
C MET A 100 11.98 -1.57 -2.33
N HIS A 101 12.17 -1.45 -3.65
CA HIS A 101 12.02 -0.17 -4.34
C HIS A 101 11.48 -0.33 -5.76
N ILE A 102 10.33 -1.00 -5.86
CA ILE A 102 9.62 -1.21 -7.13
C ILE A 102 8.82 0.07 -7.46
N LEU A 103 9.35 0.89 -8.35
CA LEU A 103 8.82 2.18 -8.77
C LEU A 103 8.47 2.14 -10.27
N ASP A 104 7.27 2.58 -10.64
CA ASP A 104 6.90 2.82 -12.04
C ASP A 104 6.02 4.07 -12.16
N ILE A 105 6.67 5.19 -12.47
CA ILE A 105 6.03 6.51 -12.61
C ILE A 105 5.00 6.50 -13.75
N LYS A 106 5.16 5.66 -14.79
CA LYS A 106 4.20 5.60 -15.91
C LYS A 106 2.84 5.10 -15.47
N CYS A 107 2.84 4.22 -14.47
CA CYS A 107 1.65 3.64 -13.87
C CYS A 107 1.25 4.34 -12.56
N ARG A 108 1.91 5.47 -12.25
CA ARG A 108 1.77 6.21 -10.98
C ARG A 108 1.93 5.33 -9.73
N ASN A 109 2.70 4.23 -9.87
CA ASN A 109 3.26 3.53 -8.74
C ASN A 109 4.48 4.32 -8.28
N MET A 110 4.32 5.05 -7.18
CA MET A 110 5.35 5.93 -6.61
C MET A 110 6.38 5.17 -5.77
N GLY A 111 6.28 3.83 -5.77
CA GLY A 111 7.17 2.94 -5.08
C GLY A 111 7.07 3.12 -3.57
N PHE A 112 7.86 2.31 -2.88
CA PHE A 112 7.94 2.41 -1.45
C PHE A 112 9.32 2.84 -0.99
N ASN A 113 9.35 3.32 0.25
CA ASN A 113 10.54 3.80 0.91
C ASN A 113 10.89 2.88 2.09
N ALA A 114 12.17 2.50 2.22
CA ALA A 114 12.64 1.70 3.34
C ALA A 114 12.57 2.47 4.68
N ILE A 115 12.54 3.80 4.61
CA ILE A 115 12.33 4.67 5.78
C ILE A 115 10.84 4.79 6.04
N GLN A 116 10.38 4.08 7.08
CA GLN A 116 8.98 4.13 7.49
C GLN A 116 8.54 5.55 7.83
N GLY A 117 7.39 5.95 7.31
CA GLY A 117 6.83 7.30 7.47
C GLY A 117 7.18 8.25 6.32
N ALA A 118 8.23 8.01 5.54
CA ALA A 118 8.63 8.92 4.45
C ALA A 118 7.52 9.10 3.38
N ASN A 119 6.77 8.03 3.09
CA ASN A 119 5.62 8.10 2.17
C ASN A 119 4.50 9.00 2.69
N MET A 120 4.38 9.19 4.00
CA MET A 120 3.34 10.04 4.61
C MET A 120 3.54 11.53 4.30
N VAL A 121 4.77 11.94 4.02
CA VAL A 121 5.12 13.33 3.68
C VAL A 121 5.32 13.50 2.17
N THR A 122 5.94 12.52 1.50
CA THR A 122 6.18 12.63 0.04
C THR A 122 4.90 12.52 -0.79
N CYS A 123 3.88 11.79 -0.31
CA CYS A 123 2.56 11.72 -0.95
C CYS A 123 1.84 13.08 -1.04
N LEU A 124 2.19 14.05 -0.18
CA LEU A 124 1.60 15.39 -0.20
C LEU A 124 1.81 16.05 -1.57
N GLY A 125 2.96 15.81 -2.21
CA GLY A 125 3.28 16.39 -3.51
C GLY A 125 2.40 15.87 -4.64
N THR A 126 2.10 14.56 -4.67
CA THR A 126 1.22 13.98 -5.70
C THR A 126 -0.22 14.41 -5.48
N ALA A 127 -0.69 14.45 -4.23
CA ALA A 127 -2.04 14.90 -3.91
C ALA A 127 -2.23 16.39 -4.20
N PHE A 128 -1.21 17.20 -3.88
CA PHE A 128 -1.17 18.62 -4.27
C PHE A 128 -1.17 18.77 -5.79
N THR A 129 -0.46 17.91 -6.52
CA THR A 129 -0.47 17.92 -8.00
C THR A 129 -1.88 17.68 -8.53
N SER A 130 -2.62 16.72 -7.98
CA SER A 130 -4.01 16.47 -8.37
C SER A 130 -4.91 17.69 -8.14
N GLN A 131 -4.77 18.34 -6.98
CA GLN A 131 -5.51 19.55 -6.62
C GLN A 131 -5.14 20.75 -7.49
N TYR A 132 -3.83 21.00 -7.68
CA TYR A 132 -3.31 22.12 -8.45
C TYR A 132 -3.73 22.07 -9.92
N ASN A 133 -3.72 20.86 -10.51
CA ASN A 133 -4.17 20.64 -11.88
C ASN A 133 -5.69 20.45 -12.00
N ASN A 134 -6.44 20.57 -10.90
CA ASN A 134 -7.89 20.41 -10.84
C ASN A 134 -8.39 19.08 -11.45
N THR A 135 -7.66 18.00 -11.18
CA THR A 135 -8.02 16.63 -11.56
C THR A 135 -8.82 15.96 -10.45
N GLN A 136 -9.51 14.86 -10.79
CA GLN A 136 -10.20 14.01 -9.82
C GLN A 136 -9.35 12.81 -9.37
N ASP A 137 -8.03 12.91 -9.51
CA ASP A 137 -7.09 11.85 -9.15
C ASP A 137 -6.82 11.90 -7.64
N VAL A 138 -6.81 10.75 -6.98
CA VAL A 138 -6.45 10.63 -5.56
C VAL A 138 -5.04 10.08 -5.39
N THR A 139 -4.48 10.24 -4.19
CA THR A 139 -3.25 9.55 -3.79
C THR A 139 -3.57 8.52 -2.70
N ALA A 140 -3.42 7.23 -3.00
CA ALA A 140 -3.56 6.14 -2.04
C ALA A 140 -2.20 5.83 -1.40
N VAL A 141 -2.15 5.80 -0.07
CA VAL A 141 -0.93 5.59 0.71
C VAL A 141 -1.14 4.42 1.65
N PHE A 142 -0.44 3.31 1.40
CA PHE A 142 -0.44 2.15 2.27
C PHE A 142 0.58 2.34 3.38
N CYS A 143 0.19 2.04 4.62
CA CYS A 143 1.08 2.08 5.77
C CYS A 143 0.72 1.02 6.82
N GLY A 144 1.71 0.59 7.60
CA GLY A 144 1.49 -0.38 8.68
C GLY A 144 1.23 0.26 10.04
N ASP A 145 0.71 -0.53 10.97
CA ASP A 145 0.58 -0.20 12.40
C ASP A 145 1.85 0.45 12.99
N GLY A 146 3.03 -0.16 12.82
CA GLY A 146 4.28 0.40 13.33
C GLY A 146 4.67 1.74 12.67
N THR A 147 4.21 1.97 11.43
CA THR A 147 4.47 3.23 10.72
C THR A 147 3.71 4.38 11.37
N ILE A 148 2.52 4.15 11.92
CA ILE A 148 1.68 5.20 12.51
C ILE A 148 2.32 5.88 13.74
N GLY A 149 3.37 5.27 14.31
CA GLY A 149 4.15 5.82 15.43
C GLY A 149 5.21 6.85 15.02
N ARG A 150 5.44 7.03 13.71
CA ARG A 150 6.46 7.92 13.15
C ARG A 150 6.01 9.38 13.19
N GLY A 151 6.96 10.32 13.40
CA GLY A 151 6.66 11.76 13.43
C GLY A 151 6.18 12.29 12.08
N GLU A 152 6.70 11.71 11.01
CA GLU A 152 6.34 11.99 9.62
C GLU A 152 4.84 11.77 9.33
N VAL A 153 4.19 10.86 10.08
CA VAL A 153 2.73 10.65 10.00
C VAL A 153 1.97 11.87 10.52
N HIS A 154 2.40 12.43 11.66
CA HIS A 154 1.77 13.61 12.25
C HIS A 154 1.91 14.82 11.32
N GLU A 155 3.12 15.05 10.82
CA GLU A 155 3.40 16.13 9.87
C GLU A 155 2.59 15.97 8.58
N GLY A 156 2.61 14.77 8.00
CA GLY A 156 1.88 14.42 6.78
C GLY A 156 0.38 14.64 6.90
N MET A 157 -0.25 14.03 7.91
CA MET A 157 -1.69 14.14 8.13
C MET A 157 -2.14 15.58 8.42
N ASN A 158 -1.37 16.33 9.21
CA ASN A 158 -1.70 17.73 9.50
C ASN A 158 -1.69 18.60 8.24
N ILE A 159 -0.68 18.47 7.37
CA ILE A 159 -0.61 19.22 6.12
C ILE A 159 -1.72 18.77 5.17
N ALA A 160 -1.92 17.47 5.01
CA ALA A 160 -2.97 16.91 4.16
C ALA A 160 -4.36 17.46 4.54
N ALA A 161 -4.69 17.45 5.84
CA ALA A 161 -5.93 18.01 6.35
C ALA A 161 -6.03 19.52 6.13
N LYS A 162 -4.99 20.28 6.47
CA LYS A 162 -4.98 21.74 6.34
C LYS A 162 -5.21 22.20 4.90
N TRP A 163 -4.64 21.49 3.94
CA TRP A 163 -4.76 21.81 2.52
C TRP A 163 -5.90 21.06 1.82
N LYS A 164 -6.62 20.19 2.55
CA LYS A 164 -7.71 19.35 2.02
C LYS A 164 -7.24 18.54 0.81
N LEU A 165 -6.07 17.91 0.93
CA LEU A 165 -5.48 17.14 -0.15
C LEU A 165 -6.27 15.83 -0.40
N PRO A 166 -6.40 15.39 -1.65
CA PRO A 166 -7.11 14.15 -2.00
C PRO A 166 -6.24 12.91 -1.70
N ILE A 167 -6.14 12.55 -0.42
CA ILE A 167 -5.34 11.41 0.05
C ILE A 167 -6.23 10.37 0.73
N ILE A 168 -6.02 9.11 0.38
CA ILE A 168 -6.59 7.95 1.06
C ILE A 168 -5.45 7.24 1.79
N TYR A 169 -5.48 7.25 3.12
CA TYR A 169 -4.52 6.50 3.94
C TYR A 169 -5.08 5.11 4.23
N VAL A 170 -4.41 4.08 3.74
CA VAL A 170 -4.75 2.68 3.95
C VAL A 170 -3.86 2.13 5.05
N LEU A 171 -4.36 2.15 6.28
CA LEU A 171 -3.66 1.64 7.45
C LEU A 171 -3.91 0.13 7.61
N VAL A 172 -2.90 -0.68 7.32
CA VAL A 172 -2.92 -2.12 7.53
C VAL A 172 -2.43 -2.43 8.94
N ASN A 173 -3.37 -2.68 9.85
CA ASN A 173 -3.06 -3.11 11.21
C ASN A 173 -3.04 -4.63 11.30
N ASN A 174 -1.85 -5.23 11.24
CA ASN A 174 -1.63 -6.67 11.41
C ASN A 174 -1.12 -7.04 12.82
N GLU A 175 -1.32 -6.13 13.78
CA GLU A 175 -0.96 -6.24 15.21
C GLU A 175 0.54 -6.26 15.56
N TYR A 176 1.44 -6.34 14.57
CA TYR A 176 2.88 -6.47 14.81
C TYR A 176 3.76 -5.67 13.85
N ALA A 177 4.63 -4.86 14.46
CA ALA A 177 5.81 -4.29 13.82
C ALA A 177 7.05 -5.14 14.14
N ILE A 178 7.37 -6.10 13.27
CA ILE A 178 8.46 -7.08 13.42
C ILE A 178 8.25 -7.97 14.66
N SER A 179 8.72 -7.55 15.84
CA SER A 179 8.59 -8.25 17.11
C SER A 179 7.75 -7.49 18.13
N THR A 180 7.35 -6.26 17.78
CA THR A 180 6.66 -5.34 18.69
C THR A 180 5.18 -5.42 18.42
N ARG A 181 4.42 -5.88 19.41
CA ARG A 181 2.95 -5.88 19.35
C ARG A 181 2.41 -4.45 19.45
N VAL A 182 1.41 -4.13 18.64
CA VAL A 182 0.83 -2.77 18.53
C VAL A 182 0.47 -2.16 19.90
N GLU A 183 -0.13 -2.94 20.79
CA GLU A 183 -0.59 -2.49 22.11
C GLU A 183 0.54 -2.09 23.06
N SER A 184 1.79 -2.54 22.83
CA SER A 184 2.90 -2.24 23.75
C SER A 184 3.57 -0.89 23.49
N VAL A 185 3.27 -0.25 22.36
CA VAL A 185 3.93 1.00 21.92
C VAL A 185 2.97 2.11 21.53
N HIS A 186 1.73 1.79 21.20
CA HIS A 186 0.71 2.79 20.92
C HIS A 186 -0.12 3.08 22.17
N SER A 187 -0.18 4.35 22.56
CA SER A 187 -0.87 4.82 23.78
C SER A 187 -2.40 4.71 23.75
N TYR A 188 -3.01 4.16 22.69
CA TYR A 188 -4.46 4.17 22.49
C TYR A 188 -4.98 2.76 22.18
N PRO A 189 -5.90 2.20 22.99
CA PRO A 189 -6.19 0.77 22.96
C PRO A 189 -7.41 0.35 22.11
N LYS A 190 -8.06 1.25 21.35
CA LYS A 190 -9.25 0.87 20.56
C LYS A 190 -8.94 0.71 19.07
N ASN A 191 -8.78 1.81 18.34
CA ASN A 191 -8.45 1.77 16.93
C ASN A 191 -7.33 2.74 16.60
N LEU A 192 -6.32 2.30 15.85
CA LEU A 192 -5.23 3.19 15.41
C LEU A 192 -5.73 4.32 14.50
N SER A 193 -6.80 4.06 13.73
CA SER A 193 -7.43 5.02 12.83
C SER A 193 -8.00 6.24 13.57
N ASP A 194 -8.35 6.10 14.86
CA ASP A 194 -8.92 7.18 15.67
C ASP A 194 -7.98 8.40 15.76
N ARG A 195 -6.66 8.21 15.55
CA ARG A 195 -5.67 9.30 15.46
C ARG A 195 -6.01 10.32 14.38
N ALA A 196 -6.68 9.90 13.31
CA ALA A 196 -7.10 10.76 12.21
C ALA A 196 -8.10 11.84 12.68
N TRP A 197 -8.90 11.59 13.73
CA TRP A 197 -9.81 12.57 14.32
C TRP A 197 -9.08 13.84 14.79
N GLY A 198 -7.86 13.69 15.32
CA GLY A 198 -7.04 14.81 15.78
C GLY A 198 -6.68 15.81 14.68
N TYR A 199 -6.76 15.40 13.40
CA TYR A 199 -6.52 16.23 12.23
C TYR A 199 -7.80 16.55 11.45
N CYS A 200 -8.98 16.21 12.00
CA CYS A 200 -10.26 16.31 11.30
C CYS A 200 -10.32 15.47 10.00
N ILE A 201 -9.59 14.35 9.95
CA ILE A 201 -9.63 13.40 8.82
C ILE A 201 -10.66 12.30 9.15
N PRO A 202 -11.69 12.10 8.31
CA PRO A 202 -12.62 10.98 8.44
C PRO A 202 -11.88 9.64 8.40
N ASN A 203 -12.34 8.68 9.18
CA ASN A 203 -11.75 7.36 9.25
C ASN A 203 -12.80 6.34 9.65
N GLU A 204 -12.53 5.10 9.28
CA GLU A 204 -13.32 3.93 9.64
C GLU A 204 -12.39 2.73 9.87
N VAL A 205 -12.90 1.72 10.56
CA VAL A 205 -12.23 0.44 10.76
C VAL A 205 -13.06 -0.63 10.09
N ILE A 206 -12.39 -1.45 9.30
CA ILE A 206 -12.98 -2.54 8.54
C ILE A 206 -12.22 -3.84 8.81
N ASP A 207 -12.86 -4.98 8.59
CA ASP A 207 -12.16 -6.26 8.54
C ASP A 207 -11.31 -6.32 7.27
N GLY A 208 -9.99 -6.26 7.42
CA GLY A 208 -9.05 -6.29 6.29
C GLY A 208 -9.05 -7.59 5.49
N ASN A 209 -9.68 -8.65 6.00
CA ASN A 209 -9.87 -9.93 5.31
C ASN A 209 -11.24 -10.07 4.64
N ASP A 210 -12.18 -9.15 4.92
CA ASP A 210 -13.41 -9.03 4.15
C ASP A 210 -13.16 -8.13 2.94
N VAL A 211 -12.81 -8.75 1.81
CA VAL A 211 -12.52 -8.03 0.56
C VAL A 211 -13.72 -7.21 0.05
N ILE A 212 -14.96 -7.60 0.40
CA ILE A 212 -16.16 -6.84 0.03
C ILE A 212 -16.22 -5.56 0.87
N ALA A 213 -16.03 -5.66 2.18
CA ALA A 213 -15.98 -4.49 3.06
C ALA A 213 -14.85 -3.52 2.67
N VAL A 214 -13.65 -4.05 2.35
CA VAL A 214 -12.53 -3.24 1.86
C VAL A 214 -12.89 -2.49 0.57
N TYR A 215 -13.46 -3.21 -0.40
CA TYR A 215 -13.86 -2.61 -1.68
C TYR A 215 -14.90 -1.52 -1.48
N GLU A 216 -15.91 -1.75 -0.64
CA GLU A 216 -16.98 -0.78 -0.38
C GLU A 216 -16.46 0.48 0.34
N ALA A 217 -15.58 0.34 1.33
CA ALA A 217 -14.97 1.47 2.05
C ALA A 217 -14.01 2.29 1.18
N SER A 218 -13.48 1.70 0.11
CA SER A 218 -12.48 2.33 -0.78
C SER A 218 -13.07 2.89 -2.08
N SER A 219 -14.39 2.77 -2.30
CA SER A 219 -15.08 3.12 -3.55
C SER A 219 -15.55 4.58 -3.61
#